data_AF-A0A7I7P4W8-F1
#
_entry.id   AF-A0A7I7P4W8-F1
#
_cell.length_a   1.000
_cell.length_b   1.000
_cell.length_c   1.000
_cell.angle_alpha   90.00
_cell.angle_beta   90.00
_cell.angle_gamma   90.00
#
_symmetry.space_group_name_H-M   'P 1'
#
loop_
_entity.id
_entity.type
_entity.pdbx_description
1 polymer ?
#
loop_
_entity_poly.entity_id
_entity_poly.type
_entity_poly.pdbx_seq_one_letter_code
_entity_poly.pdbx_strand_id
1 'polypeptide(L)'
;MDTIRHRHVRVAPGLMPNSEPTATSSATVRRPRSDPSNAEASTERALSGRLSIRSLAGDRGGAGTADNGITKSLTRDVHSVILTDMSVPAESVLANDVEIVRRVLAHIDAGTTDAGGAWREPVENYLNPGRFAEELRLLRAMPSVFVPSAAIPDPGDHVERNAFGVPLFAVRGRDRRARVFRNACRHRGFALVEGAGCARALVCRYHGWTYRLDGSLSHVPNAEAFPGLDASTRGLVEVPSHEVDGLIVIGALDSPAGTQDLVGEALAALTGGAAWRDKLAPACRLVYVESTPKAMNWKVLVEQFLEGYHIRSTHKDTFFPVQYDDLNVVETFGPNSRITFPYRNIERLRDRPESSWTTDARVTYVYQLFPNVMVATFPDLVLVIVVDPVDIDHSTLVVYTMVRRDFVDRVTADAPSNPAGAGSFIARGAVEDNEMSEGVQRGLHSGANQFVEFGRHESAIGHFHATLDERLAAIARP
;
A
#
# COMPACT_ATOMS: atom_id res chain seq x y z
N MET A 1 26.81 -12.85 -2.09
CA MET A 1 26.96 -11.65 -2.93
C MET A 1 26.10 -11.87 -4.16
N ASP A 2 24.84 -11.47 -4.11
CA ASP A 2 23.94 -11.50 -5.28
C ASP A 2 23.32 -10.12 -5.46
N THR A 3 23.42 -9.58 -6.67
CA THR A 3 22.97 -8.21 -6.97
C THR A 3 21.48 -8.18 -7.26
N ILE A 4 20.68 -7.79 -6.27
CA ILE A 4 19.26 -7.50 -6.45
C ILE A 4 19.13 -6.28 -7.37
N ARG A 5 18.52 -6.47 -8.55
CA ARG A 5 18.31 -5.39 -9.51
C ARG A 5 17.05 -4.58 -9.16
N HIS A 6 17.20 -3.28 -8.97
CA HIS A 6 16.08 -2.35 -8.91
C HIS A 6 15.17 -2.49 -10.15
N ARG A 7 13.85 -2.55 -9.94
CA ARG A 7 12.85 -2.53 -11.01
C ARG A 7 11.92 -1.33 -10.82
N HIS A 8 12.05 -0.31 -11.67
CA HIS A 8 10.99 0.67 -11.83
C HIS A 8 9.84 0.07 -12.64
N VAL A 9 8.65 0.02 -12.06
CA VAL A 9 7.42 -0.36 -12.78
C VAL A 9 6.84 0.90 -13.44
N ARG A 10 6.97 1.02 -14.76
CA ARG A 10 6.22 2.01 -15.55
C ARG A 10 4.94 1.40 -16.08
N VAL A 11 3.81 2.05 -15.84
CA VAL A 11 2.54 1.75 -16.52
C VAL A 11 2.63 2.25 -17.96
N ALA A 12 2.26 1.41 -18.93
CA ALA A 12 2.38 1.73 -20.36
C ALA A 12 1.15 2.50 -20.89
N PRO A 13 1.33 3.62 -21.62
CA PRO A 13 0.25 4.25 -22.38
C PRO A 13 -0.14 3.43 -23.62
N GLY A 14 -1.41 3.56 -24.05
CA GLY A 14 -1.96 2.83 -25.20
C GLY A 14 -1.46 3.29 -26.57
N LEU A 15 -1.45 2.37 -27.53
CA LEU A 15 -1.08 2.56 -28.93
C LEU A 15 -2.11 3.39 -29.72
N MET A 16 -1.64 4.40 -30.46
CA MET A 16 -2.28 4.99 -31.65
C MET A 16 -1.18 5.38 -32.68
N PRO A 17 -1.50 5.57 -33.98
CA PRO A 17 -0.64 5.07 -35.06
C PRO A 17 0.34 6.07 -35.70
N ASN A 18 1.24 5.50 -36.50
CA ASN A 18 2.32 6.10 -37.29
C ASN A 18 1.99 7.39 -38.07
N SER A 19 2.95 8.30 -38.10
CA SER A 19 3.19 9.24 -39.19
C SER A 19 4.68 9.23 -39.58
N GLU A 20 4.98 9.45 -40.86
CA GLU A 20 6.33 9.29 -41.45
C GLU A 20 7.28 10.47 -41.15
N PRO A 21 8.61 10.26 -41.12
CA PRO A 21 9.57 11.31 -40.80
C PRO A 21 10.01 12.12 -42.04
N THR A 22 10.09 13.45 -41.88
CA THR A 22 10.81 14.35 -42.80
C THR A 22 12.29 14.44 -42.42
N ALA A 23 13.17 14.60 -43.42
CA ALA A 23 14.62 14.58 -43.25
C ALA A 23 15.26 15.98 -43.37
N THR A 24 16.36 16.23 -42.65
CA THR A 24 17.46 17.15 -43.09
C THR A 24 18.77 17.00 -42.28
N SER A 25 19.90 17.13 -42.99
CA SER A 25 21.29 17.49 -42.57
C SER A 25 21.82 17.06 -41.19
N SER A 26 22.81 16.17 -41.03
CA SER A 26 24.22 16.16 -41.53
C SER A 26 25.22 17.05 -40.76
N ALA A 27 26.09 16.43 -39.95
CA ALA A 27 27.44 16.91 -39.61
C ALA A 27 28.33 15.71 -39.20
N THR A 28 29.65 15.82 -39.37
CA THR A 28 30.52 14.66 -39.66
C THR A 28 31.75 14.58 -38.75
N VAL A 29 32.02 13.43 -38.12
CA VAL A 29 33.36 13.05 -37.60
C VAL A 29 33.65 11.57 -37.93
N ARG A 30 34.93 11.25 -38.20
CA ARG A 30 35.39 10.02 -38.89
C ARG A 30 35.68 8.82 -37.97
N ARG A 31 35.52 7.60 -38.52
CA ARG A 31 36.05 6.32 -38.01
C ARG A 31 37.59 6.21 -38.23
N PRO A 32 38.27 5.23 -37.60
CA PRO A 32 38.52 3.89 -38.22
C PRO A 32 38.42 2.73 -37.19
N ARG A 33 38.46 1.40 -37.48
CA ARG A 33 38.32 0.53 -38.67
C ARG A 33 38.29 -0.94 -38.13
N SER A 34 37.41 -1.82 -38.61
CA SER A 34 37.70 -3.24 -38.95
C SER A 34 36.41 -4.05 -39.23
N ASP A 35 36.24 -4.41 -40.50
CA ASP A 35 35.45 -5.54 -41.05
C ASP A 35 36.48 -6.54 -41.64
N PRO A 36 36.17 -7.79 -42.12
CA PRO A 36 34.89 -8.25 -42.69
C PRO A 36 34.51 -9.76 -42.47
N SER A 37 33.58 -10.24 -43.32
CA SER A 37 33.19 -11.65 -43.66
C SER A 37 32.11 -12.31 -42.78
N ASN A 38 31.10 -13.04 -43.29
CA ASN A 38 30.64 -13.41 -44.66
C ASN A 38 29.08 -13.44 -44.67
N ALA A 39 28.37 -13.12 -45.77
CA ALA A 39 27.76 -14.04 -46.77
C ALA A 39 26.84 -15.15 -46.16
N GLU A 40 25.64 -15.49 -46.65
CA GLU A 40 25.00 -15.35 -47.97
C GLU A 40 23.47 -15.03 -47.87
N ALA A 41 22.77 -14.97 -49.02
CA ALA A 41 21.35 -14.57 -49.14
C ALA A 41 20.41 -15.71 -49.59
N SER A 42 19.09 -15.56 -49.34
CA SER A 42 18.04 -16.29 -50.06
C SER A 42 16.71 -15.52 -50.12
N THR A 43 16.30 -15.20 -51.34
CA THR A 43 14.92 -15.09 -51.86
C THR A 43 13.99 -16.22 -51.35
N GLU A 44 12.66 -16.19 -51.32
CA GLU A 44 11.57 -15.29 -51.77
C GLU A 44 10.28 -15.71 -50.98
N ARG A 45 9.03 -15.21 -51.12
CA ARG A 45 8.30 -14.30 -52.03
C ARG A 45 7.16 -13.62 -51.22
N ALA A 46 6.35 -12.75 -51.84
CA ALA A 46 5.08 -12.24 -51.28
C ALA A 46 3.84 -12.78 -52.02
N LEU A 47 2.66 -12.73 -51.39
CA LEU A 47 1.35 -12.56 -52.04
C LEU A 47 0.23 -12.34 -51.00
N SER A 48 -0.42 -11.17 -51.01
CA SER A 48 -1.72 -10.95 -50.36
C SER A 48 -2.55 -9.98 -51.21
N GLY A 49 -3.68 -10.47 -51.71
CA GLY A 49 -4.60 -9.71 -52.55
C GLY A 49 -5.70 -9.03 -51.74
N ARG A 50 -5.98 -7.77 -52.07
CA ARG A 50 -7.17 -7.05 -51.59
C ARG A 50 -8.43 -7.62 -52.24
N LEU A 51 -9.58 -7.54 -51.54
CA LEU A 51 -10.77 -6.89 -52.07
C LEU A 51 -11.82 -6.61 -50.96
N SER A 52 -12.81 -5.78 -51.31
CA SER A 52 -13.76 -5.09 -50.43
C SER A 52 -15.20 -5.55 -50.71
N ILE A 53 -16.16 -5.28 -49.82
CA ILE A 53 -17.41 -4.52 -50.11
C ILE A 53 -18.48 -4.60 -48.98
N ARG A 54 -18.95 -3.40 -48.60
CA ARG A 54 -20.27 -2.93 -48.09
C ARG A 54 -21.27 -3.86 -47.33
N SER A 55 -21.67 -3.34 -46.17
CA SER A 55 -23.06 -3.03 -45.71
C SER A 55 -24.27 -3.46 -46.57
N LEU A 56 -25.28 -4.02 -45.90
CA LEU A 56 -26.72 -3.80 -46.18
C LEU A 56 -27.56 -3.96 -44.89
N ALA A 57 -28.73 -3.33 -44.84
CA ALA A 57 -29.71 -3.41 -43.74
C ALA A 57 -30.94 -4.26 -44.14
N GLY A 58 -31.73 -4.71 -43.17
CA GLY A 58 -32.98 -5.48 -43.35
C GLY A 58 -33.87 -5.44 -42.11
N ASP A 59 -35.19 -5.56 -42.28
CA ASP A 59 -36.21 -5.01 -41.36
C ASP A 59 -37.37 -6.01 -41.08
N ARG A 60 -38.11 -5.84 -39.95
CA ARG A 60 -39.39 -6.48 -39.54
C ARG A 60 -39.43 -8.02 -39.32
N GLY A 61 -40.37 -8.60 -38.53
CA GLY A 61 -41.32 -8.02 -37.56
C GLY A 61 -42.55 -8.92 -37.24
N GLY A 62 -42.97 -8.97 -35.95
CA GLY A 62 -44.31 -9.40 -35.45
C GLY A 62 -44.68 -10.91 -35.50
N ALA A 63 -45.82 -11.38 -34.96
CA ALA A 63 -46.65 -10.93 -33.82
C ALA A 63 -47.82 -11.94 -33.53
N GLY A 64 -48.29 -12.02 -32.28
CA GLY A 64 -49.64 -12.47 -31.86
C GLY A 64 -49.78 -13.84 -31.15
N THR A 65 -50.85 -14.16 -30.41
CA THR A 65 -51.84 -13.37 -29.60
C THR A 65 -52.86 -14.33 -28.96
N ALA A 66 -53.20 -14.17 -27.66
CA ALA A 66 -54.45 -14.58 -26.95
C ALA A 66 -54.17 -14.88 -25.44
N ASP A 67 -55.06 -14.67 -24.46
CA ASP A 67 -56.18 -13.72 -24.34
C ASP A 67 -56.51 -13.43 -22.84
N ASN A 68 -57.12 -12.26 -22.60
CA ASN A 68 -57.83 -11.71 -21.42
C ASN A 68 -57.77 -12.32 -19.99
N GLY A 69 -57.62 -11.41 -19.01
CA GLY A 69 -57.90 -11.63 -17.58
C GLY A 69 -57.67 -10.37 -16.71
N ILE A 70 -58.63 -9.43 -16.67
CA ILE A 70 -58.47 -8.09 -16.06
C ILE A 70 -58.66 -8.09 -14.54
N THR A 71 -57.69 -7.53 -13.78
CA THR A 71 -57.97 -6.79 -12.54
C THR A 71 -56.91 -5.76 -12.13
N LYS A 72 -57.30 -4.48 -12.17
CA LYS A 72 -56.85 -3.31 -11.37
C LYS A 72 -55.34 -3.03 -11.14
N SER A 73 -54.91 -1.98 -11.84
CA SER A 73 -53.83 -1.04 -11.50
C SER A 73 -53.62 -0.74 -9.99
N LEU A 74 -52.36 -0.80 -9.54
CA LEU A 74 -51.60 0.40 -9.14
C LEU A 74 -50.09 0.09 -9.07
N THR A 75 -49.26 1.01 -9.55
CA THR A 75 -47.82 0.84 -9.78
C THR A 75 -46.96 1.30 -8.61
N ARG A 76 -45.98 0.48 -8.18
CA ARG A 76 -44.63 0.93 -7.75
C ARG A 76 -43.64 -0.22 -7.52
N ASP A 77 -42.61 -0.21 -8.37
CA ASP A 77 -41.21 -0.61 -8.17
C ASP A 77 -40.85 -1.49 -6.95
N VAL A 78 -40.59 -2.78 -7.21
CA VAL A 78 -39.88 -3.67 -6.27
C VAL A 78 -38.40 -3.69 -6.64
N HIS A 79 -37.64 -2.71 -6.15
CA HIS A 79 -36.18 -2.64 -6.33
C HIS A 79 -35.48 -1.93 -5.16
N SER A 80 -35.37 -2.59 -4.01
CA SER A 80 -34.39 -2.25 -2.96
C SER A 80 -34.31 -3.30 -1.85
N VAL A 81 -33.42 -4.27 -2.02
CA VAL A 81 -32.75 -4.93 -0.88
C VAL A 81 -31.26 -4.75 -1.05
N ILE A 82 -30.82 -3.50 -0.87
CA ILE A 82 -29.43 -3.20 -0.54
C ILE A 82 -29.41 -3.09 0.97
N LEU A 83 -28.65 -3.98 1.61
CA LEU A 83 -28.31 -3.88 3.02
C LEU A 83 -27.42 -2.65 3.20
N THR A 84 -28.03 -1.51 3.50
CA THR A 84 -27.31 -0.35 4.01
C THR A 84 -27.15 -0.56 5.51
N ASP A 85 -26.08 -1.23 5.91
CA ASP A 85 -25.66 -1.26 7.31
C ASP A 85 -25.08 0.12 7.67
N MET A 86 -25.99 1.07 7.87
CA MET A 86 -25.73 2.37 8.48
C MET A 86 -25.44 2.16 9.96
N SER A 87 -24.30 1.52 10.26
CA SER A 87 -23.72 1.57 11.59
C SER A 87 -23.60 3.03 11.99
N VAL A 88 -24.23 3.37 13.12
CA VAL A 88 -24.07 4.70 13.73
C VAL A 88 -22.57 4.89 13.95
N PRO A 89 -21.96 5.99 13.47
CA PRO A 89 -20.53 6.19 13.70
C PRO A 89 -20.31 6.25 15.21
N ALA A 90 -19.57 5.28 15.73
CA ALA A 90 -19.03 5.37 17.09
C ALA A 90 -18.27 6.69 17.19
N GLU A 91 -18.45 7.42 18.30
CA GLU A 91 -17.71 8.65 18.53
C GLU A 91 -16.21 8.37 18.37
N SER A 92 -15.55 9.17 17.53
CA SER A 92 -14.11 9.01 17.29
C SER A 92 -13.37 9.17 18.60
N VAL A 93 -12.61 8.15 19.00
CA VAL A 93 -11.69 8.21 20.15
C VAL A 93 -10.59 9.25 19.92
N LEU A 94 -10.33 9.60 18.66
CA LEU A 94 -9.39 10.63 18.25
C LEU A 94 -10.05 12.01 18.15
N ALA A 95 -9.30 13.03 18.57
CA ALA A 95 -9.71 14.42 18.56
C ALA A 95 -10.06 14.91 17.14
N ASN A 96 -11.05 15.80 17.06
CA ASN A 96 -11.47 16.42 15.81
C ASN A 96 -10.54 17.59 15.40
N ASP A 97 -10.78 18.13 14.20
CA ASP A 97 -9.99 19.21 13.62
C ASP A 97 -9.85 20.44 14.54
N VAL A 98 -10.91 20.83 15.26
CA VAL A 98 -10.90 22.00 16.16
C VAL A 98 -10.07 21.73 17.40
N GLU A 99 -10.20 20.54 17.97
CA GLU A 99 -9.46 20.10 19.17
C GLU A 99 -7.96 19.97 18.91
N ILE A 100 -7.58 19.44 17.74
CA ILE A 100 -6.18 19.38 17.29
C ILE A 100 -5.61 20.79 17.12
N VAL A 101 -6.31 21.69 16.42
CA VAL A 101 -5.85 23.08 16.28
C VAL A 101 -5.70 23.74 17.66
N ARG A 102 -6.64 23.52 18.58
CA ARG A 102 -6.58 24.07 19.94
C ARG A 102 -5.36 23.57 20.72
N ARG A 103 -5.08 22.26 20.69
CA ARG A 103 -3.88 21.66 21.31
C ARG A 103 -2.60 22.23 20.71
N VAL A 104 -2.50 22.28 19.38
CA VAL A 104 -1.31 22.82 18.70
C VAL A 104 -1.07 24.29 19.04
N LEU A 105 -2.09 25.15 18.99
CA LEU A 105 -1.93 26.58 19.31
C LEU A 105 -1.51 26.78 20.78
N ALA A 106 -2.04 25.99 21.71
CA ALA A 106 -1.62 26.00 23.11
C ALA A 106 -0.15 25.55 23.29
N HIS A 107 0.30 24.53 22.56
CA HIS A 107 1.70 24.10 22.56
C HIS A 107 2.63 25.17 21.99
N ILE A 108 2.24 25.85 20.91
CA ILE A 108 2.97 26.99 20.34
C ILE A 108 3.10 28.12 21.37
N ASP A 109 1.99 28.49 22.02
CA ASP A 109 1.97 29.59 23.00
C ASP A 109 2.80 29.28 24.27
N ALA A 110 2.85 28.02 24.68
CA ALA A 110 3.61 27.57 25.84
C ALA A 110 5.08 27.21 25.54
N GLY A 111 5.46 27.05 24.26
CA GLY A 111 6.77 26.50 23.87
C GLY A 111 6.94 25.04 24.32
N THR A 112 5.91 24.22 24.13
CA THR A 112 5.86 22.82 24.60
C THR A 112 5.41 21.87 23.48
N THR A 113 5.32 20.58 23.80
CA THR A 113 4.88 19.47 22.93
C THR A 113 4.17 18.44 23.81
N ASP A 114 3.47 17.45 23.22
CA ASP A 114 2.94 16.33 24.01
C ASP A 114 4.09 15.49 24.60
N ALA A 115 4.02 15.20 25.91
CA ALA A 115 5.10 14.54 26.65
C ALA A 115 4.59 13.36 27.50
N GLY A 116 4.81 12.14 26.99
CA GLY A 116 4.44 10.89 27.66
C GLY A 116 5.53 10.35 28.60
N GLY A 117 5.56 9.02 28.71
CA GLY A 117 6.63 8.27 29.37
C GLY A 117 7.84 8.07 28.45
N ALA A 118 9.04 8.03 29.02
CA ALA A 118 10.26 7.64 28.31
C ALA A 118 10.34 6.11 28.18
N TRP A 119 11.04 5.61 27.16
CA TRP A 119 11.27 4.19 26.92
C TRP A 119 12.75 3.88 26.77
N ARG A 120 13.16 2.64 27.10
CA ARG A 120 14.52 2.13 26.87
C ARG A 120 14.43 0.78 26.20
N GLU A 121 14.72 0.76 24.90
CA GLU A 121 14.68 -0.47 24.10
C GLU A 121 16.07 -1.14 24.12
N PRO A 122 16.22 -2.40 24.57
CA PRO A 122 17.50 -3.10 24.54
C PRO A 122 18.08 -3.17 23.13
N VAL A 123 19.37 -2.85 22.95
CA VAL A 123 20.05 -2.96 21.64
C VAL A 123 19.97 -4.41 21.10
N GLU A 124 20.02 -5.38 22.01
CA GLU A 124 19.83 -6.81 21.71
C GLU A 124 18.51 -7.09 20.98
N ASN A 125 17.43 -6.34 21.22
CA ASN A 125 16.15 -6.56 20.55
C ASN A 125 16.18 -6.23 19.04
N TYR A 126 17.15 -5.44 18.59
CA TYR A 126 17.38 -5.18 17.16
C TYR A 126 18.34 -6.17 16.52
N LEU A 127 19.31 -6.69 17.28
CA LEU A 127 20.42 -7.50 16.75
C LEU A 127 20.27 -9.01 16.96
N ASN A 128 19.39 -9.46 17.85
CA ASN A 128 19.26 -10.86 18.22
C ASN A 128 18.39 -11.65 17.20
N PRO A 129 18.93 -12.69 16.52
CA PRO A 129 18.15 -13.48 15.56
C PRO A 129 17.01 -14.30 16.19
N GLY A 130 17.11 -14.63 17.48
CA GLY A 130 16.06 -15.30 18.24
C GLY A 130 14.84 -14.39 18.45
N ARG A 131 15.07 -13.17 18.96
CA ARG A 131 14.04 -12.11 19.06
C ARG A 131 13.41 -11.83 17.71
N PHE A 132 14.21 -11.67 16.65
CA PHE A 132 13.67 -11.49 15.29
C PHE A 132 12.79 -12.66 14.84
N ALA A 133 13.16 -13.90 15.15
CA ALA A 133 12.33 -15.08 14.84
C ALA A 133 11.04 -15.15 15.68
N GLU A 134 10.98 -14.51 16.84
CA GLU A 134 9.76 -14.33 17.65
C GLU A 134 8.87 -13.22 17.10
N GLU A 135 9.46 -12.06 16.77
CA GLU A 135 8.79 -10.95 16.08
C GLU A 135 8.16 -11.42 14.76
N LEU A 136 8.89 -12.16 13.92
CA LEU A 136 8.37 -12.68 12.66
C LEU A 136 7.22 -13.69 12.86
N ARG A 137 7.23 -14.46 13.95
CA ARG A 137 6.11 -15.35 14.33
C ARG A 137 4.89 -14.55 14.76
N LEU A 138 5.06 -13.51 15.58
CA LEU A 138 3.99 -12.58 15.96
C LEU A 138 3.39 -11.88 14.72
N LEU A 139 4.22 -11.33 13.84
CA LEU A 139 3.75 -10.63 12.64
C LEU A 139 2.90 -11.53 11.73
N ARG A 140 3.30 -12.80 11.55
CA ARG A 140 2.50 -13.78 10.80
C ARG A 140 1.22 -14.21 11.53
N ALA A 141 1.20 -14.15 12.85
CA ALA A 141 0.04 -14.47 13.67
C ALA A 141 -0.97 -13.32 13.78
N MET A 142 -0.64 -12.11 13.33
CA MET A 142 -1.50 -10.93 13.47
C MET A 142 -2.10 -10.49 12.12
N PRO A 143 -3.26 -9.81 12.14
CA PRO A 143 -3.78 -9.13 10.96
C PRO A 143 -2.93 -7.91 10.62
N SER A 144 -2.91 -7.52 9.34
CA SER A 144 -2.13 -6.39 8.83
C SER A 144 -2.81 -5.78 7.62
N VAL A 145 -2.61 -4.49 7.39
CA VAL A 145 -2.90 -3.89 6.08
C VAL A 145 -1.98 -4.55 5.05
N PHE A 146 -2.53 -5.09 3.97
CA PHE A 146 -1.78 -5.74 2.89
C PHE A 146 -1.36 -4.73 1.82
N VAL A 147 -2.35 -4.03 1.23
CA VAL A 147 -2.18 -2.96 0.23
C VAL A 147 -3.37 -1.99 0.33
N PRO A 148 -3.27 -0.73 -0.15
CA PRO A 148 -4.46 0.07 -0.38
C PRO A 148 -5.34 -0.55 -1.48
N SER A 149 -6.66 -0.42 -1.34
CA SER A 149 -7.66 -0.86 -2.32
C SER A 149 -7.41 -0.29 -3.72
N ALA A 150 -6.92 0.95 -3.79
CA ALA A 150 -6.55 1.64 -5.02
C ALA A 150 -5.38 0.99 -5.80
N ALA A 151 -4.71 -0.03 -5.25
CA ALA A 151 -3.75 -0.85 -5.99
C ALA A 151 -4.41 -1.88 -6.92
N ILE A 152 -5.69 -2.22 -6.71
CA ILE A 152 -6.48 -3.13 -7.55
C ILE A 152 -7.91 -2.58 -7.78
N PRO A 153 -8.06 -1.44 -8.47
CA PRO A 153 -9.34 -0.75 -8.59
C PRO A 153 -10.38 -1.51 -9.43
N ASP A 154 -9.97 -2.15 -10.54
CA ASP A 154 -10.89 -2.74 -11.51
C ASP A 154 -10.80 -4.29 -11.59
N PRO A 155 -11.89 -4.99 -11.96
CA PRO A 155 -11.91 -6.46 -12.04
C PRO A 155 -10.81 -7.06 -12.93
N GLY A 156 -10.00 -7.94 -12.33
CA GLY A 156 -8.82 -8.54 -12.96
C GLY A 156 -7.51 -7.91 -12.53
N ASP A 157 -7.53 -6.70 -11.98
CA ASP A 157 -6.35 -6.04 -11.43
C ASP A 157 -5.78 -6.84 -10.27
N HIS A 158 -4.46 -6.97 -10.24
CA HIS A 158 -3.72 -7.74 -9.25
C HIS A 158 -2.35 -7.13 -8.97
N VAL A 159 -1.82 -7.41 -7.78
CA VAL A 159 -0.48 -7.01 -7.34
C VAL A 159 0.07 -8.03 -6.33
N GLU A 160 1.35 -8.36 -6.42
CA GLU A 160 2.05 -9.18 -5.43
C GLU A 160 2.80 -8.35 -4.37
N ARG A 161 2.99 -8.93 -3.19
CA ARG A 161 3.92 -8.47 -2.15
C ARG A 161 4.33 -9.65 -1.28
N ASN A 162 5.57 -9.66 -0.81
CA ASN A 162 5.99 -10.58 0.26
C ASN A 162 5.59 -9.97 1.60
N ALA A 163 4.57 -10.51 2.27
CA ALA A 163 4.19 -10.08 3.62
C ALA A 163 4.86 -10.99 4.65
N PHE A 164 5.69 -10.44 5.53
CA PHE A 164 6.37 -11.20 6.60
C PHE A 164 7.12 -12.45 6.09
N GLY A 165 7.76 -12.34 4.92
CA GLY A 165 8.45 -13.44 4.23
C GLY A 165 7.55 -14.48 3.56
N VAL A 166 6.24 -14.25 3.46
CA VAL A 166 5.29 -15.10 2.71
C VAL A 166 4.91 -14.42 1.39
N PRO A 167 5.10 -15.06 0.22
CA PRO A 167 4.70 -14.49 -1.05
C PRO A 167 3.18 -14.53 -1.21
N LEU A 168 2.55 -13.36 -1.33
CA LEU A 168 1.11 -13.18 -1.48
C LEU A 168 0.79 -12.33 -2.72
N PHE A 169 -0.43 -12.42 -3.23
CA PHE A 169 -0.98 -11.43 -4.16
C PHE A 169 -2.44 -11.10 -3.84
N ALA A 170 -2.81 -9.84 -4.09
CA ALA A 170 -4.20 -9.39 -4.09
C ALA A 170 -4.74 -9.41 -5.52
N VAL A 171 -6.04 -9.68 -5.68
CA VAL A 171 -6.75 -9.59 -6.96
C VAL A 171 -8.19 -9.10 -6.77
N ARG A 172 -8.65 -8.26 -7.70
CA ARG A 172 -10.04 -7.81 -7.77
C ARG A 172 -10.88 -8.82 -8.55
N GLY A 173 -11.82 -9.47 -7.88
CA GLY A 173 -12.74 -10.42 -8.52
C GLY A 173 -13.71 -9.76 -9.51
N ARG A 174 -14.35 -10.56 -10.37
CA ARG A 174 -15.43 -10.08 -11.28
C ARG A 174 -16.68 -9.63 -10.52
N ASP A 175 -16.84 -10.12 -9.30
CA ASP A 175 -17.83 -9.71 -8.30
C ASP A 175 -17.40 -8.44 -7.54
N ARG A 176 -16.33 -7.76 -7.98
CA ARG A 176 -15.70 -6.59 -7.35
C ARG A 176 -15.15 -6.80 -5.94
N ARG A 177 -15.18 -8.01 -5.39
CA ARG A 177 -14.55 -8.31 -4.09
C ARG A 177 -13.03 -8.43 -4.25
N ALA A 178 -12.27 -7.69 -3.45
CA ALA A 178 -10.86 -7.96 -3.25
C ALA A 178 -10.67 -9.33 -2.57
N ARG A 179 -9.63 -10.04 -2.96
CA ARG A 179 -9.17 -11.30 -2.33
C ARG A 179 -7.65 -11.31 -2.28
N VAL A 180 -7.09 -12.00 -1.29
CA VAL A 180 -5.64 -12.22 -1.16
C VAL A 180 -5.37 -13.71 -1.16
N PHE A 181 -4.36 -14.15 -1.91
CA PHE A 181 -3.97 -15.57 -2.01
C PHE A 181 -2.47 -15.73 -1.75
N ARG A 182 -2.06 -16.89 -1.23
CA ARG A 182 -0.65 -17.30 -1.25
C ARG A 182 -0.21 -17.46 -2.72
N ASN A 183 0.85 -16.75 -3.14
CA ASN A 183 1.30 -16.66 -4.54
C ASN A 183 2.08 -17.90 -4.99
N ALA A 184 1.40 -19.05 -4.98
CA ALA A 184 2.00 -20.35 -5.31
C ALA A 184 1.00 -21.24 -6.05
N CYS A 185 1.31 -21.57 -7.30
CA CYS A 185 0.56 -22.54 -8.10
C CYS A 185 0.48 -23.90 -7.39
N ARG A 186 -0.73 -24.46 -7.28
CA ARG A 186 -0.98 -25.72 -6.55
C ARG A 186 -0.42 -26.98 -7.23
N HIS A 187 0.22 -26.85 -8.39
CA HIS A 187 0.99 -27.92 -9.03
C HIS A 187 2.41 -28.03 -8.45
N ARG A 188 3.27 -27.01 -8.65
CA ARG A 188 4.70 -27.03 -8.27
C ARG A 188 5.20 -25.73 -7.63
N GLY A 189 4.31 -24.92 -7.07
CA GLY A 189 4.65 -23.74 -6.27
C GLY A 189 5.09 -22.49 -7.02
N PHE A 190 5.14 -22.52 -8.36
CA PHE A 190 5.51 -21.34 -9.17
C PHE A 190 4.53 -20.18 -8.95
N ALA A 191 5.03 -18.94 -8.85
CA ALA A 191 4.23 -17.73 -8.67
C ALA A 191 3.21 -17.54 -9.80
N LEU A 192 1.98 -17.11 -9.49
CA LEU A 192 0.96 -16.84 -10.49
C LEU A 192 0.93 -15.38 -10.94
N VAL A 193 1.20 -14.48 -10.01
CA VAL A 193 1.33 -13.05 -10.25
C VAL A 193 2.80 -12.69 -10.10
N GLU A 194 3.30 -11.82 -10.97
CA GLU A 194 4.67 -11.29 -10.93
C GLU A 194 4.61 -9.80 -11.28
N GLY A 195 4.70 -8.94 -10.27
CA GLY A 195 4.38 -7.51 -10.34
C GLY A 195 2.89 -7.17 -10.34
N ALA A 196 2.58 -5.90 -10.67
CA ALA A 196 1.20 -5.42 -10.84
C ALA A 196 0.73 -5.61 -12.29
N GLY A 197 -0.56 -5.91 -12.48
CA GLY A 197 -1.14 -6.14 -13.80
C GLY A 197 -2.66 -6.33 -13.76
N CYS A 198 -3.25 -6.68 -14.91
CA CYS A 198 -4.67 -6.99 -15.06
C CYS A 198 -4.86 -8.29 -15.86
N ALA A 199 -5.69 -9.21 -15.37
CA ALA A 199 -5.90 -10.52 -16.00
C ALA A 199 -7.36 -11.00 -15.93
N ARG A 200 -7.81 -11.67 -17.00
CA ARG A 200 -9.16 -12.29 -17.05
C ARG A 200 -9.25 -13.63 -16.31
N ALA A 201 -8.10 -14.28 -16.13
CA ALA A 201 -7.84 -15.53 -15.41
C ALA A 201 -6.34 -15.58 -15.06
N LEU A 202 -5.97 -16.28 -13.98
CA LEU A 202 -4.59 -16.39 -13.52
C LEU A 202 -3.96 -17.65 -14.10
N VAL A 203 -3.02 -17.50 -15.05
CA VAL A 203 -2.40 -18.64 -15.77
C VAL A 203 -0.97 -18.85 -15.28
N CYS A 204 -0.69 -20.02 -14.70
CA CYS A 204 0.64 -20.39 -14.25
C CYS A 204 1.62 -20.47 -15.43
N ARG A 205 2.58 -19.53 -15.51
CA ARG A 205 3.54 -19.44 -16.63
C ARG A 205 4.44 -20.67 -16.81
N TYR A 206 4.54 -21.54 -15.80
CA TYR A 206 5.33 -22.77 -15.89
C TYR A 206 4.63 -23.92 -16.66
N HIS A 207 3.34 -24.17 -16.43
CA HIS A 207 2.64 -25.36 -16.99
C HIS A 207 1.19 -25.09 -17.43
N GLY A 208 0.75 -23.83 -17.55
CA GLY A 208 -0.59 -23.47 -18.04
C GLY A 208 -1.78 -23.81 -17.13
N TRP A 209 -1.54 -24.31 -15.91
CA TRP A 209 -2.59 -24.46 -14.89
C TRP A 209 -3.26 -23.10 -14.66
N THR A 210 -4.57 -23.05 -14.91
CA THR A 210 -5.33 -21.80 -14.98
C THR A 210 -6.36 -21.74 -13.86
N TYR A 211 -6.43 -20.60 -13.19
CA TYR A 211 -7.32 -20.32 -12.08
C TYR A 211 -8.26 -19.15 -12.43
N ARG A 212 -9.47 -19.17 -11.89
CA ARG A 212 -10.36 -17.99 -11.91
C ARG A 212 -9.86 -16.96 -10.88
N LEU A 213 -10.41 -15.75 -10.94
CA LEU A 213 -10.08 -14.67 -9.99
C LEU A 213 -10.64 -14.93 -8.57
N ASP A 214 -11.50 -15.93 -8.41
CA ASP A 214 -11.94 -16.48 -7.12
C ASP A 214 -11.00 -17.56 -6.57
N GLY A 215 -9.88 -17.85 -7.26
CA GLY A 215 -8.90 -18.87 -6.88
C GLY A 215 -9.25 -20.30 -7.29
N SER A 216 -10.44 -20.58 -7.83
CA SER A 216 -10.80 -21.93 -8.28
C SER A 216 -9.96 -22.37 -9.50
N LEU A 217 -9.43 -23.60 -9.45
CA LEU A 217 -8.75 -24.22 -10.60
C LEU A 217 -9.79 -24.47 -11.70
N SER A 218 -9.55 -23.93 -12.90
CA SER A 218 -10.50 -23.99 -14.03
C SER A 218 -9.99 -24.79 -15.22
N HIS A 219 -8.67 -24.91 -15.38
CA HIS A 219 -8.08 -25.73 -16.44
C HIS A 219 -6.70 -26.28 -16.04
N VAL A 220 -6.48 -27.54 -16.43
CA VAL A 220 -5.23 -28.28 -16.31
C VAL A 220 -4.89 -28.78 -17.72
N PRO A 221 -3.80 -28.32 -18.35
CA PRO A 221 -3.36 -28.88 -19.62
C PRO A 221 -3.00 -30.36 -19.47
N ASN A 222 -3.37 -31.17 -20.47
CA ASN A 222 -3.16 -32.62 -20.52
C ASN A 222 -3.70 -33.32 -19.24
N ALA A 223 -4.95 -33.01 -18.86
CA ALA A 223 -5.57 -33.49 -17.61
C ALA A 223 -5.59 -35.04 -17.50
N GLU A 224 -5.62 -35.74 -18.64
CA GLU A 224 -5.51 -37.20 -18.73
C GLU A 224 -4.19 -37.76 -18.17
N ALA A 225 -3.13 -36.95 -18.09
CA ALA A 225 -1.86 -37.32 -17.46
C ALA A 225 -1.91 -37.27 -15.92
N PHE A 226 -3.01 -36.83 -15.32
CA PHE A 226 -3.19 -36.72 -13.86
C PHE A 226 -4.35 -37.58 -13.35
N PRO A 227 -4.23 -38.93 -13.40
CA PRO A 227 -5.28 -39.83 -12.93
C PRO A 227 -5.60 -39.60 -11.44
N GLY A 228 -6.88 -39.41 -11.12
CA GLY A 228 -7.34 -39.14 -9.75
C GLY A 228 -7.18 -37.69 -9.27
N LEU A 229 -6.83 -36.74 -10.16
CA LEU A 229 -6.76 -35.32 -9.80
C LEU A 229 -8.15 -34.72 -9.57
N ASP A 230 -8.52 -34.54 -8.31
CA ASP A 230 -9.66 -33.69 -7.94
C ASP A 230 -9.27 -32.21 -7.99
N ALA A 231 -9.71 -31.52 -9.04
CA ALA A 231 -9.48 -30.10 -9.24
C ALA A 231 -10.07 -29.21 -8.13
N SER A 232 -11.13 -29.64 -7.44
CA SER A 232 -11.76 -28.87 -6.36
C SER A 232 -10.80 -28.68 -5.16
N THR A 233 -9.97 -29.68 -4.86
CA THR A 233 -8.95 -29.64 -3.80
C THR A 233 -7.72 -28.78 -4.16
N ARG A 234 -7.64 -28.31 -5.41
CA ARG A 234 -6.46 -27.66 -6.00
C ARG A 234 -6.67 -26.20 -6.39
N GLY A 235 -7.73 -25.55 -5.88
CA GLY A 235 -7.84 -24.08 -5.89
C GLY A 235 -6.73 -23.39 -5.06
N LEU A 236 -6.53 -22.09 -5.29
CA LEU A 236 -5.53 -21.30 -4.55
C LEU A 236 -5.86 -21.24 -3.05
N VAL A 237 -4.82 -21.08 -2.22
CA VAL A 237 -4.99 -20.91 -0.78
C VAL A 237 -5.26 -19.43 -0.51
N GLU A 238 -6.52 -19.11 -0.25
CA GLU A 238 -6.96 -17.76 0.14
C GLU A 238 -6.45 -17.43 1.55
N VAL A 239 -5.99 -16.20 1.73
CA VAL A 239 -5.73 -15.59 3.03
C VAL A 239 -6.99 -14.79 3.37
N PRO A 240 -7.65 -14.99 4.53
CA PRO A 240 -8.80 -14.19 4.93
C PRO A 240 -8.48 -12.69 4.81
N SER A 241 -9.33 -11.93 4.13
CA SER A 241 -9.09 -10.50 3.90
C SER A 241 -10.37 -9.68 3.92
N HIS A 242 -10.27 -8.48 4.47
CA HIS A 242 -11.34 -7.48 4.56
C HIS A 242 -10.95 -6.23 3.80
N GLU A 243 -11.90 -5.62 3.11
CA GLU A 243 -11.72 -4.32 2.45
C GLU A 243 -12.51 -3.27 3.20
N VAL A 244 -11.82 -2.25 3.72
CA VAL A 244 -12.37 -1.27 4.65
C VAL A 244 -11.62 0.06 4.51
N ASP A 245 -12.36 1.17 4.41
CA ASP A 245 -11.81 2.54 4.39
C ASP A 245 -10.63 2.78 3.43
N GLY A 246 -10.68 2.14 2.26
CA GLY A 246 -9.65 2.25 1.22
C GLY A 246 -8.45 1.32 1.41
N LEU A 247 -8.46 0.45 2.42
CA LEU A 247 -7.41 -0.53 2.71
C LEU A 247 -7.90 -1.96 2.48
N ILE A 248 -7.00 -2.85 2.06
CA ILE A 248 -7.21 -4.30 2.07
C ILE A 248 -6.40 -4.85 3.24
N VAL A 249 -7.09 -5.29 4.29
CA VAL A 249 -6.52 -5.88 5.50
C VAL A 249 -6.54 -7.40 5.37
N ILE A 250 -5.40 -8.05 5.58
CA ILE A 250 -5.31 -9.51 5.73
C ILE A 250 -5.48 -9.90 7.20
N GLY A 251 -6.11 -11.05 7.43
CA GLY A 251 -6.02 -11.76 8.70
C GLY A 251 -4.65 -12.40 8.90
N ALA A 252 -4.51 -13.11 10.02
CA ALA A 252 -3.31 -13.87 10.34
C ALA A 252 -2.93 -14.85 9.21
N LEU A 253 -1.65 -14.90 8.85
CA LEU A 253 -1.10 -15.81 7.84
C LEU A 253 -0.94 -17.22 8.41
N ASP A 254 -0.47 -17.29 9.66
CA ASP A 254 -0.35 -18.50 10.45
C ASP A 254 -1.25 -18.34 11.69
N SER A 255 -1.86 -19.41 12.20
CA SER A 255 -2.80 -19.32 13.33
C SER A 255 -2.36 -20.21 14.50
N PRO A 256 -1.55 -19.68 15.44
CA PRO A 256 -1.22 -20.39 16.67
C PRO A 256 -2.48 -20.74 17.50
N ALA A 257 -2.35 -21.74 18.37
CA ALA A 257 -3.39 -22.02 19.36
C ALA A 257 -3.45 -20.86 20.38
N GLY A 258 -4.64 -20.56 20.92
CA GLY A 258 -4.83 -19.55 21.97
C GLY A 258 -4.81 -18.09 21.52
N THR A 259 -4.47 -17.77 20.26
CA THR A 259 -4.39 -16.38 19.78
C THR A 259 -5.67 -15.86 19.14
N GLN A 260 -6.78 -16.62 19.18
CA GLN A 260 -8.03 -16.31 18.47
C GLN A 260 -8.61 -14.95 18.87
N ASP A 261 -8.73 -14.70 20.17
CA ASP A 261 -9.30 -13.44 20.70
C ASP A 261 -8.37 -12.25 20.39
N LEU A 262 -7.06 -12.45 20.54
CA LEU A 262 -6.03 -11.45 20.23
C LEU A 262 -6.05 -11.00 18.76
N VAL A 263 -6.22 -11.96 17.85
CA VAL A 263 -6.37 -11.72 16.40
C VAL A 263 -7.71 -11.05 16.09
N GLY A 264 -8.78 -11.43 16.79
CA GLY A 264 -10.09 -10.80 16.67
C GLY A 264 -10.05 -9.32 17.09
N GLU A 265 -9.45 -9.01 18.24
CA GLU A 265 -9.24 -7.63 18.71
C GLU A 265 -8.40 -6.81 17.75
N ALA A 266 -7.27 -7.35 17.28
CA ALA A 266 -6.40 -6.65 16.35
C ALA A 266 -7.06 -6.42 14.98
N LEU A 267 -7.87 -7.38 14.51
CA LEU A 267 -8.63 -7.23 13.28
C LEU A 267 -9.73 -6.18 13.46
N ALA A 268 -10.45 -6.20 14.59
CA ALA A 268 -11.44 -5.18 14.90
C ALA A 268 -10.81 -3.77 15.02
N ALA A 269 -9.60 -3.67 15.58
CA ALA A 269 -8.85 -2.42 15.62
C ALA A 269 -8.52 -1.89 14.21
N LEU A 270 -8.19 -2.76 13.25
CA LEU A 270 -7.92 -2.41 11.85
C LEU A 270 -9.17 -2.26 10.96
N THR A 271 -10.31 -2.83 11.35
CA THR A 271 -11.54 -2.87 10.54
C THR A 271 -12.71 -2.05 11.10
N GLY A 272 -12.60 -1.52 12.32
CA GLY A 272 -13.57 -0.55 12.86
C GLY A 272 -13.48 0.82 12.18
N GLY A 273 -12.27 1.22 11.77
CA GLY A 273 -12.02 2.23 10.74
C GLY A 273 -12.28 3.71 11.08
N ALA A 274 -13.03 4.00 12.15
CA ALA A 274 -13.46 5.37 12.50
C ALA A 274 -12.31 6.38 12.63
N ALA A 275 -11.15 5.97 13.14
CA ALA A 275 -10.03 6.86 13.48
C ALA A 275 -9.36 7.56 12.27
N TRP A 276 -9.35 6.93 11.09
CA TRP A 276 -8.63 7.42 9.90
C TRP A 276 -9.48 7.48 8.63
N ARG A 277 -10.72 6.95 8.64
CA ARG A 277 -11.66 6.95 7.50
C ARG A 277 -11.74 8.30 6.79
N ASP A 278 -11.97 9.38 7.53
CA ASP A 278 -12.16 10.72 6.96
C ASP A 278 -10.89 11.29 6.29
N LYS A 279 -9.72 10.75 6.62
CA LYS A 279 -8.44 11.17 6.02
C LYS A 279 -7.99 10.23 4.88
N LEU A 280 -8.33 8.93 4.94
CA LEU A 280 -8.04 7.96 3.88
C LEU A 280 -9.06 7.95 2.73
N ALA A 281 -10.36 7.91 3.02
CA ALA A 281 -11.41 7.72 2.02
C ALA A 281 -11.39 8.77 0.88
N PRO A 282 -11.01 10.06 1.09
CA PRO A 282 -10.85 11.01 -0.01
C PRO A 282 -9.74 10.63 -1.02
N ALA A 283 -8.68 9.96 -0.56
CA ALA A 283 -7.50 9.61 -1.35
C ALA A 283 -7.69 8.25 -2.05
N CYS A 284 -8.54 8.20 -3.07
CA CYS A 284 -8.89 6.95 -3.75
C CYS A 284 -8.07 6.62 -5.02
N ARG A 285 -7.13 7.46 -5.47
CA ARG A 285 -6.34 7.18 -6.69
C ARG A 285 -4.86 6.99 -6.38
N LEU A 286 -4.36 5.78 -6.63
CA LEU A 286 -2.93 5.48 -6.64
C LEU A 286 -2.25 6.17 -7.84
N VAL A 287 -1.14 6.85 -7.60
CA VAL A 287 -0.34 7.54 -8.65
C VAL A 287 1.10 7.07 -8.72
N TYR A 288 1.65 6.52 -7.64
CA TYR A 288 3.01 5.99 -7.60
C TYR A 288 3.11 4.84 -6.60
N VAL A 289 3.98 3.88 -6.91
CA VAL A 289 4.38 2.81 -5.99
C VAL A 289 5.89 2.66 -6.08
N GLU A 290 6.54 2.66 -4.93
CA GLU A 290 7.97 2.36 -4.80
C GLU A 290 8.17 1.23 -3.79
N SER A 291 9.09 0.32 -4.11
CA SER A 291 9.50 -0.78 -3.23
C SER A 291 11.03 -0.78 -3.17
N THR A 292 11.58 -0.61 -1.98
CA THR A 292 13.03 -0.48 -1.77
C THR A 292 13.50 -1.40 -0.64
N PRO A 293 14.60 -2.16 -0.83
CA PRO A 293 15.31 -2.76 0.28
C PRO A 293 15.99 -1.67 1.11
N LYS A 294 16.07 -1.86 2.42
CA LYS A 294 16.68 -0.94 3.38
C LYS A 294 17.61 -1.70 4.31
N ALA A 295 18.79 -1.14 4.56
CA ALA A 295 19.81 -1.74 5.43
C ALA A 295 19.59 -1.33 6.90
N MET A 296 18.39 -1.61 7.41
CA MET A 296 18.01 -1.40 8.81
C MET A 296 16.96 -2.42 9.29
N ASN A 297 16.94 -2.67 10.60
CA ASN A 297 15.91 -3.45 11.27
C ASN A 297 14.53 -2.81 11.06
N TRP A 298 13.49 -3.64 10.99
CA TRP A 298 12.13 -3.16 10.72
C TRP A 298 11.61 -2.20 11.80
N LYS A 299 12.05 -2.35 13.06
CA LYS A 299 11.68 -1.46 14.16
C LYS A 299 12.27 -0.07 14.00
N VAL A 300 13.57 0.03 13.68
CA VAL A 300 14.26 1.31 13.39
C VAL A 300 13.54 2.05 12.26
N LEU A 301 13.08 1.33 11.23
CA LEU A 301 12.32 1.93 10.13
C LEU A 301 10.91 2.38 10.53
N VAL A 302 10.25 1.73 11.50
CA VAL A 302 8.96 2.21 12.04
C VAL A 302 9.16 3.42 12.94
N GLU A 303 10.18 3.39 13.81
CA GLU A 303 10.50 4.43 14.81
C GLU A 303 10.60 5.84 14.23
N GLN A 304 11.28 6.00 13.09
CA GLN A 304 11.49 7.30 12.43
C GLN A 304 10.18 8.06 12.10
N PHE A 305 9.04 7.38 12.03
CA PHE A 305 7.75 7.98 11.71
C PHE A 305 6.95 8.44 12.94
N LEU A 306 7.42 8.17 14.15
CA LEU A 306 6.64 8.27 15.39
C LEU A 306 7.05 9.44 16.30
N GLU A 307 7.99 10.27 15.87
CA GLU A 307 8.47 11.45 16.61
C GLU A 307 8.86 12.59 15.67
N GLY A 308 9.04 13.79 16.24
CA GLY A 308 9.45 15.00 15.52
C GLY A 308 10.67 15.69 16.12
N TYR A 309 11.38 15.00 17.02
CA TYR A 309 12.58 15.46 17.71
C TYR A 309 13.77 15.57 16.75
N HIS A 310 13.84 14.70 15.73
CA HIS A 310 14.87 14.81 14.69
C HIS A 310 14.65 15.98 13.70
N ILE A 311 13.45 16.60 13.63
CA ILE A 311 13.04 17.47 12.51
C ILE A 311 14.02 18.61 12.26
N ARG A 312 14.44 19.37 13.27
CA ARG A 312 15.42 20.46 13.08
C ARG A 312 16.80 19.95 12.65
N SER A 313 17.21 18.81 13.19
CA SER A 313 18.56 18.26 13.01
C SER A 313 18.73 17.63 11.63
N THR A 314 17.72 16.90 11.17
CA THR A 314 17.73 16.15 9.90
C THR A 314 17.17 17.01 8.76
N HIS A 315 15.93 17.51 8.90
CA HIS A 315 15.13 18.07 7.81
C HIS A 315 15.36 19.56 7.52
N LYS A 316 16.62 19.99 7.52
CA LYS A 316 17.02 21.39 7.36
C LYS A 316 16.52 22.02 6.05
N ASP A 317 16.53 21.25 4.95
CA ASP A 317 16.18 21.70 3.60
C ASP A 317 14.79 21.18 3.13
N THR A 318 14.04 20.55 4.04
CA THR A 318 12.74 19.91 3.79
C THR A 318 11.71 20.35 4.83
N PHE A 319 11.40 19.54 5.84
CA PHE A 319 10.28 19.73 6.76
C PHE A 319 10.46 20.89 7.75
N PHE A 320 11.64 21.09 8.36
CA PHE A 320 11.85 22.12 9.39
C PHE A 320 11.55 23.58 8.95
N PRO A 321 11.84 24.00 7.69
CA PRO A 321 11.38 25.27 7.15
C PRO A 321 9.87 25.54 7.23
N VAL A 322 9.01 24.50 7.22
CA VAL A 322 7.55 24.64 7.21
C VAL A 322 6.86 24.09 8.45
N GLN A 323 7.47 23.14 9.15
CA GLN A 323 7.03 22.58 10.44
C GLN A 323 7.73 23.28 11.62
N TYR A 324 7.33 22.93 12.83
CA TYR A 324 8.01 23.33 14.07
C TYR A 324 9.16 22.37 14.39
N ASP A 325 9.98 22.77 15.36
CA ASP A 325 10.99 21.92 15.99
C ASP A 325 10.33 21.20 17.16
N ASP A 326 10.35 19.86 17.16
CA ASP A 326 9.90 19.00 18.27
C ASP A 326 8.51 19.37 18.85
N LEU A 327 7.56 19.74 17.99
CA LEU A 327 6.17 20.02 18.37
C LEU A 327 5.24 19.02 17.69
N ASN A 328 4.74 18.09 18.49
CA ASN A 328 3.91 16.97 18.06
C ASN A 328 2.64 16.96 18.93
N VAL A 329 1.51 16.57 18.34
CA VAL A 329 0.33 16.14 19.11
C VAL A 329 0.15 14.64 18.93
N VAL A 330 0.13 13.89 20.04
CA VAL A 330 0.16 12.43 20.08
C VAL A 330 -1.13 11.89 20.70
N GLU A 331 -1.70 10.85 20.08
CA GLU A 331 -2.89 10.14 20.53
C GLU A 331 -2.75 8.64 20.25
N THR A 332 -3.21 7.79 21.18
CA THR A 332 -3.17 6.33 21.08
C THR A 332 -4.58 5.75 21.06
N PHE A 333 -4.84 4.75 20.21
CA PHE A 333 -6.14 4.08 20.10
C PHE A 333 -5.97 2.56 19.92
N GLY A 334 -6.07 1.82 21.03
CA GLY A 334 -5.70 0.42 21.07
C GLY A 334 -4.19 0.25 20.86
N PRO A 335 -3.73 -0.62 19.92
CA PRO A 335 -2.30 -0.83 19.63
C PRO A 335 -1.70 0.21 18.66
N ASN A 336 -2.48 1.24 18.27
CA ASN A 336 -2.18 2.15 17.18
C ASN A 336 -1.97 3.57 17.70
N SER A 337 -1.23 4.40 16.94
CA SER A 337 -0.99 5.81 17.26
C SER A 337 -1.38 6.76 16.12
N ARG A 338 -1.74 8.01 16.47
CA ARG A 338 -1.76 9.17 15.57
C ARG A 338 -0.78 10.21 16.11
N ILE A 339 0.17 10.59 15.28
CA ILE A 339 1.10 11.70 15.51
C ILE A 339 0.71 12.83 14.55
N THR A 340 0.65 14.05 15.06
CA THR A 340 0.28 15.24 14.29
C THR A 340 1.44 16.24 14.31
N PHE A 341 1.98 16.53 13.13
CA PHE A 341 3.08 17.47 12.92
C PHE A 341 2.56 18.75 12.25
N PRO A 342 2.38 19.86 12.99
CA PRO A 342 1.78 21.06 12.45
C PRO A 342 2.74 21.87 11.58
N TYR A 343 2.17 22.50 10.55
CA TYR A 343 2.84 23.51 9.74
C TYR A 343 2.65 24.89 10.36
N ARG A 344 3.63 25.78 10.18
CA ARG A 344 3.61 27.17 10.66
C ARG A 344 2.43 28.00 10.14
N ASN A 345 1.76 27.56 9.09
CA ASN A 345 0.55 28.23 8.58
C ASN A 345 -0.69 28.02 9.48
N ILE A 346 -0.63 27.13 10.49
CA ILE A 346 -1.73 26.88 11.44
C ILE A 346 -2.04 28.10 12.31
N GLU A 347 -1.05 28.95 12.61
CA GLU A 347 -1.24 30.20 13.37
C GLU A 347 -2.22 31.18 12.69
N ARG A 348 -2.40 31.07 11.37
CA ARG A 348 -3.41 31.87 10.61
C ARG A 348 -4.85 31.56 11.01
N LEU A 349 -5.09 30.54 11.84
CA LEU A 349 -6.39 30.24 12.41
C LEU A 349 -6.71 31.09 13.65
N ARG A 350 -5.72 31.73 14.30
CA ARG A 350 -5.95 32.64 15.44
C ARG A 350 -6.89 33.79 15.10
N ASP A 351 -6.80 34.31 13.87
CA ASP A 351 -7.65 35.39 13.35
C ASP A 351 -9.00 34.91 12.77
N ARG A 352 -9.38 33.65 13.03
CA ARG A 352 -10.58 33.00 12.45
C ARG A 352 -11.48 32.46 13.55
N PRO A 353 -12.81 32.48 13.37
CA PRO A 353 -13.73 31.88 14.34
C PRO A 353 -13.44 30.38 14.46
N GLU A 354 -13.48 29.87 15.69
CA GLU A 354 -13.13 28.48 16.02
C GLU A 354 -13.97 27.44 15.24
N SER A 355 -15.22 27.77 14.93
CA SER A 355 -16.11 26.98 14.06
C SER A 355 -15.65 26.83 12.60
N SER A 356 -14.59 27.54 12.19
CA SER A 356 -13.95 27.44 10.87
C SER A 356 -12.54 26.84 10.91
N TRP A 357 -12.08 26.41 12.09
CA TRP A 357 -10.78 25.76 12.23
C TRP A 357 -10.79 24.39 11.56
N THR A 358 -9.72 24.11 10.81
CA THR A 358 -9.50 22.83 10.13
C THR A 358 -8.01 22.52 10.13
N THR A 359 -7.68 21.24 10.07
CA THR A 359 -6.31 20.72 9.97
C THR A 359 -5.88 20.49 8.52
N ASP A 360 -6.81 20.59 7.57
CA ASP A 360 -6.52 20.43 6.14
C ASP A 360 -5.46 21.44 5.67
N ALA A 361 -4.47 20.94 4.93
CA ALA A 361 -3.28 21.67 4.49
C ALA A 361 -2.49 22.42 5.60
N ARG A 362 -2.63 22.03 6.87
CA ARG A 362 -1.99 22.68 8.04
C ARG A 362 -1.25 21.73 8.98
N VAL A 363 -1.43 20.42 8.82
CA VAL A 363 -0.68 19.39 9.55
C VAL A 363 -0.30 18.25 8.62
N THR A 364 0.78 17.56 8.93
CA THR A 364 0.95 16.15 8.54
C THR A 364 0.36 15.30 9.65
N TYR A 365 -0.56 14.38 9.35
CA TYR A 365 -0.85 13.27 10.25
C TYR A 365 -0.02 12.07 9.85
N VAL A 366 0.51 11.33 10.83
CA VAL A 366 1.01 9.98 10.67
C VAL A 366 0.21 9.07 11.59
N TYR A 367 -0.56 8.17 11.01
CA TYR A 367 -1.20 7.08 11.73
C TYR A 367 -0.29 5.86 11.67
N GLN A 368 0.17 5.36 12.80
CA GLN A 368 0.80 4.05 12.91
C GLN A 368 -0.30 3.02 13.15
N LEU A 369 -0.43 2.10 12.20
CA LEU A 369 -1.35 0.96 12.25
C LEU A 369 -0.52 -0.28 12.55
N PHE A 370 -0.68 -0.82 13.76
CA PHE A 370 0.10 -1.96 14.23
C PHE A 370 -0.18 -3.20 13.35
N PRO A 371 0.85 -3.98 12.98
CA PRO A 371 2.22 -3.84 13.45
C PRO A 371 3.13 -2.89 12.65
N ASN A 372 2.95 -2.80 11.33
CA ASN A 372 4.04 -2.43 10.41
C ASN A 372 3.63 -1.46 9.29
N VAL A 373 2.52 -0.74 9.45
CA VAL A 373 1.98 0.16 8.43
C VAL A 373 1.82 1.57 8.97
N MET A 374 2.27 2.55 8.19
CA MET A 374 2.06 3.97 8.48
C MET A 374 1.19 4.58 7.38
N VAL A 375 0.22 5.39 7.78
CA VAL A 375 -0.58 6.22 6.87
C VAL A 375 -0.21 7.67 7.13
N ALA A 376 0.53 8.28 6.19
CA ALA A 376 0.96 9.67 6.27
C ALA A 376 0.09 10.56 5.36
N THR A 377 -0.47 11.64 5.90
CA THR A 377 -1.35 12.55 5.15
C THR A 377 -0.70 13.92 4.99
N PHE A 378 -0.59 14.37 3.75
CA PHE A 378 -0.09 15.68 3.33
C PHE A 378 -1.24 16.48 2.68
N PRO A 379 -1.07 17.77 2.32
CA PRO A 379 -2.14 18.58 1.72
C PRO A 379 -2.78 17.93 0.48
N ASP A 380 -1.95 17.46 -0.45
CA ASP A 380 -2.39 16.94 -1.76
C ASP A 380 -2.30 15.41 -1.86
N LEU A 381 -1.69 14.75 -0.88
CA LEU A 381 -1.24 13.35 -0.95
C LEU A 381 -1.55 12.57 0.33
N VAL A 382 -1.77 11.27 0.17
CA VAL A 382 -1.78 10.28 1.24
C VAL A 382 -0.81 9.18 0.87
N LEU A 383 0.07 8.80 1.79
CA LEU A 383 0.96 7.66 1.65
C LEU A 383 0.44 6.51 2.50
N VAL A 384 0.32 5.32 1.93
CA VAL A 384 0.29 4.07 2.70
C VAL A 384 1.67 3.46 2.60
N ILE A 385 2.35 3.36 3.75
CA ILE A 385 3.74 2.94 3.89
C ILE A 385 3.75 1.60 4.61
N VAL A 386 4.38 0.58 4.05
CA VAL A 386 4.41 -0.78 4.58
C VAL A 386 5.85 -1.24 4.78
N VAL A 387 6.13 -1.80 5.96
CA VAL A 387 7.46 -2.28 6.36
C VAL A 387 7.46 -3.80 6.50
N ASP A 388 8.15 -4.52 5.62
CA ASP A 388 8.31 -5.97 5.75
C ASP A 388 9.72 -6.32 6.25
N PRO A 389 9.86 -7.00 7.40
CA PRO A 389 11.16 -7.51 7.84
C PRO A 389 11.70 -8.57 6.87
N VAL A 390 13.02 -8.54 6.64
CA VAL A 390 13.76 -9.54 5.88
C VAL A 390 14.68 -10.33 6.81
N ASP A 391 15.51 -9.64 7.59
CA ASP A 391 16.35 -10.18 8.67
C ASP A 391 16.62 -9.10 9.75
N ILE A 392 17.58 -9.34 10.65
CA ILE A 392 17.93 -8.39 11.74
C ILE A 392 18.44 -7.04 11.25
N ASP A 393 19.03 -6.98 10.04
CA ASP A 393 19.68 -5.82 9.45
C ASP A 393 18.99 -5.32 8.18
N HIS A 394 17.95 -6.02 7.70
CA HIS A 394 17.31 -5.70 6.42
C HIS A 394 15.78 -5.70 6.50
N SER A 395 15.19 -4.73 5.82
CA SER A 395 13.75 -4.57 5.65
C SER A 395 13.41 -4.23 4.20
N THR A 396 12.16 -4.44 3.79
CA THR A 396 11.59 -3.90 2.55
C THR A 396 10.59 -2.80 2.90
N LEU A 397 10.81 -1.60 2.37
CA LEU A 397 9.89 -0.48 2.47
C LEU A 397 9.08 -0.37 1.18
N VAL A 398 7.75 -0.41 1.29
CA VAL A 398 6.82 -0.17 0.17
C VAL A 398 6.00 1.08 0.43
N VAL A 399 6.07 2.06 -0.46
CA VAL A 399 5.31 3.32 -0.39
C VAL A 399 4.29 3.35 -1.53
N TYR A 400 3.01 3.43 -1.17
CA TYR A 400 1.90 3.66 -2.09
C TYR A 400 1.46 5.12 -1.98
N THR A 401 1.73 5.92 -3.01
CA THR A 401 1.34 7.33 -3.03
C THR A 401 0.00 7.51 -3.73
N MET A 402 -0.95 8.05 -2.98
CA MET A 402 -2.34 8.25 -3.40
C MET A 402 -2.69 9.75 -3.40
N VAL A 403 -3.50 10.19 -4.35
CA VAL A 403 -4.05 11.55 -4.44
C VAL A 403 -5.55 11.55 -4.14
N ARG A 404 -6.07 12.67 -3.64
CA ARG A 404 -7.52 12.92 -3.61
C ARG A 404 -8.06 13.15 -5.02
N ARG A 405 -9.30 12.73 -5.28
CA ARG A 405 -9.89 12.74 -6.64
C ARG A 405 -9.97 14.13 -7.28
N ASP A 406 -10.11 15.17 -6.48
CA ASP A 406 -10.15 16.59 -6.85
C ASP A 406 -8.76 17.20 -7.15
N PHE A 407 -7.68 16.57 -6.71
CA PHE A 407 -6.30 16.97 -7.01
C PHE A 407 -5.71 16.24 -8.23
N VAL A 408 -6.38 15.19 -8.71
CA VAL A 408 -5.98 14.36 -9.86
C VAL A 408 -5.61 15.19 -11.09
N ASP A 409 -6.44 16.16 -11.46
CA ASP A 409 -6.26 16.93 -12.71
C ASP A 409 -5.07 17.91 -12.62
N ARG A 410 -4.55 18.14 -11.41
CA ARG A 410 -3.31 18.91 -11.16
C ARG A 410 -2.06 18.03 -11.17
N VAL A 411 -2.20 16.71 -11.02
CA VAL A 411 -1.13 15.72 -11.02
C VAL A 411 -1.13 14.96 -12.34
N THR A 412 -0.73 15.65 -13.41
CA THR A 412 -0.51 15.02 -14.72
C THR A 412 0.85 14.32 -14.77
N ALA A 413 0.94 13.22 -15.52
CA ALA A 413 2.11 12.34 -15.53
C ALA A 413 3.41 12.99 -16.07
N ASP A 414 3.29 14.09 -16.83
CA ASP A 414 4.40 14.82 -17.46
C ASP A 414 4.64 16.21 -16.84
N ALA A 415 4.02 16.54 -15.70
CA ALA A 415 4.35 17.78 -14.99
C ALA A 415 5.75 17.66 -14.34
N PRO A 416 6.63 18.69 -14.45
CA PRO A 416 7.92 18.71 -13.73
C PRO A 416 7.76 18.78 -12.20
N SER A 417 6.53 18.89 -11.71
CA SER A 417 6.13 18.91 -10.31
C SER A 417 5.26 17.71 -9.95
N ASN A 418 5.66 16.48 -10.29
CA ASN A 418 5.04 15.29 -9.70
C ASN A 418 5.29 15.32 -8.17
N PRO A 419 4.26 15.52 -7.32
CA PRO A 419 4.46 15.63 -5.88
C PRO A 419 4.85 14.28 -5.25
N ALA A 420 4.65 13.17 -5.99
CA ALA A 420 5.09 11.82 -5.66
C ALA A 420 6.38 11.40 -6.38
N GLY A 421 7.02 12.29 -7.14
CA GLY A 421 8.17 11.97 -7.99
C GLY A 421 9.51 11.98 -7.27
N ALA A 422 10.51 11.32 -7.85
CA ALA A 422 11.90 11.42 -7.40
C ALA A 422 12.37 12.89 -7.43
N GLY A 423 12.66 13.44 -6.26
CA GLY A 423 12.99 14.86 -6.07
C GLY A 423 11.85 15.74 -5.53
N SER A 424 10.66 15.20 -5.28
CA SER A 424 9.59 15.94 -4.58
C SER A 424 10.00 16.29 -3.14
N PHE A 425 9.31 17.26 -2.54
CA PHE A 425 9.56 17.69 -1.16
C PHE A 425 9.55 16.52 -0.16
N ILE A 426 8.55 15.63 -0.28
CA ILE A 426 8.39 14.45 0.58
C ILE A 426 9.45 13.40 0.25
N ALA A 427 9.74 13.17 -1.03
CA ALA A 427 10.78 12.22 -1.45
C ALA A 427 12.18 12.62 -0.97
N ARG A 428 12.49 13.93 -0.90
CA ARG A 428 13.74 14.42 -0.30
C ARG A 428 13.79 14.20 1.20
N GLY A 429 12.70 14.51 1.92
CA GLY A 429 12.61 14.24 3.37
C GLY A 429 12.84 12.76 3.69
N ALA A 430 12.17 11.87 2.94
CA ALA A 430 12.35 10.43 3.08
C ALA A 430 13.79 9.96 2.78
N VAL A 431 14.57 10.65 1.92
CA VAL A 431 16.00 10.32 1.73
C VAL A 431 16.81 10.68 2.97
N GLU A 432 16.56 11.85 3.57
CA GLU A 432 17.21 12.29 4.81
C GLU A 432 16.91 11.33 5.97
N ASP A 433 15.65 10.91 6.14
CA ASP A 433 15.24 9.91 7.14
C ASP A 433 16.01 8.60 7.00
N ASN A 434 15.99 8.05 5.78
CA ASN A 434 16.61 6.75 5.50
C ASN A 434 18.13 6.79 5.76
N GLU A 435 18.81 7.90 5.46
CA GLU A 435 20.24 8.05 5.76
C GLU A 435 20.50 8.00 7.27
N MET A 436 19.67 8.66 8.07
CA MET A 436 19.78 8.67 9.54
C MET A 436 19.48 7.29 10.12
N SER A 437 18.40 6.63 9.70
CA SER A 437 17.99 5.31 10.21
C SER A 437 18.96 4.18 9.82
N GLU A 438 19.55 4.21 8.61
CA GLU A 438 20.67 3.32 8.27
C GLU A 438 21.93 3.66 9.09
N GLY A 439 22.10 4.94 9.47
CA GLY A 439 23.11 5.38 10.44
C GLY A 439 22.91 4.79 11.83
N VAL A 440 21.67 4.78 12.32
CA VAL A 440 21.30 4.12 13.59
C VAL A 440 21.62 2.63 13.53
N GLN A 441 21.23 1.90 12.48
CA GLN A 441 21.56 0.48 12.36
C GLN A 441 23.06 0.22 12.44
N ARG A 442 23.88 0.99 11.71
CA ARG A 442 25.35 0.90 11.80
C ARG A 442 25.87 1.22 13.21
N GLY A 443 25.22 2.16 13.91
CA GLY A 443 25.52 2.53 15.29
C GLY A 443 25.24 1.43 16.30
N LEU A 444 24.15 0.67 16.14
CA LEU A 444 23.81 -0.45 17.04
C LEU A 444 24.92 -1.51 17.09
N HIS A 445 25.52 -1.83 15.93
CA HIS A 445 26.65 -2.78 15.82
C HIS A 445 27.97 -2.30 16.44
N SER A 446 28.07 -1.05 16.90
CA SER A 446 29.30 -0.53 17.52
C SER A 446 29.60 -1.12 18.90
N GLY A 447 28.59 -1.70 19.56
CA GLY A 447 28.68 -2.15 20.96
C GLY A 447 28.77 -1.02 22.00
N ALA A 448 28.61 0.24 21.59
CA ALA A 448 28.68 1.39 22.49
C ALA A 448 27.46 1.52 23.42
N ASN A 449 26.28 1.12 22.93
CA ASN A 449 25.00 1.24 23.64
C ASN A 449 24.50 -0.13 24.10
N GLN A 450 23.91 -0.19 25.30
CA GLN A 450 23.16 -1.37 25.79
C GLN A 450 21.65 -1.26 25.51
N PHE A 451 21.15 -0.04 25.41
CA PHE A 451 19.77 0.30 25.06
C PHE A 451 19.75 1.57 24.18
N VAL A 452 18.71 1.71 23.37
CA VAL A 452 18.27 2.97 22.76
C VAL A 452 17.34 3.65 23.75
N GLU A 453 17.54 4.94 24.02
CA GLU A 453 16.73 5.71 24.97
C GLU A 453 15.86 6.70 24.21
N PHE A 454 14.54 6.53 24.33
CA PHE A 454 13.53 7.41 23.75
C PHE A 454 12.98 8.31 24.86
N GLY A 455 13.09 9.62 24.66
CA GLY A 455 12.65 10.66 25.57
C GLY A 455 11.13 10.79 25.64
N ARG A 456 10.67 11.72 26.48
CA ARG A 456 9.23 11.91 26.74
C ARG A 456 8.44 12.41 25.53
N HIS A 457 9.09 13.09 24.59
CA HIS A 457 8.46 13.60 23.35
C HIS A 457 8.35 12.50 22.27
N GLU A 458 9.05 11.38 22.46
CA GLU A 458 9.09 10.22 21.56
C GLU A 458 8.10 9.11 22.04
N SER A 459 7.09 9.50 22.82
CA SER A 459 6.23 8.56 23.55
C SER A 459 5.41 7.59 22.67
N ALA A 460 5.19 7.90 21.40
CA ALA A 460 4.58 6.96 20.45
C ALA A 460 5.51 5.78 20.10
N ILE A 461 6.84 5.98 20.10
CA ILE A 461 7.82 4.88 20.01
C ILE A 461 7.71 3.98 21.24
N GLY A 462 7.63 4.57 22.43
CA GLY A 462 7.43 3.82 23.67
C GLY A 462 6.13 3.01 23.68
N HIS A 463 5.03 3.57 23.16
CA HIS A 463 3.78 2.85 22.99
C HIS A 463 3.87 1.70 21.96
N PHE A 464 4.59 1.90 20.86
CA PHE A 464 4.84 0.86 19.86
C PHE A 464 5.62 -0.33 20.45
N HIS A 465 6.73 -0.09 21.14
CA HIS A 465 7.53 -1.15 21.77
C HIS A 465 6.80 -1.84 22.93
N ALA A 466 6.11 -1.09 23.79
CA ALA A 466 5.28 -1.65 24.85
C ALA A 466 4.18 -2.58 24.28
N THR A 467 3.54 -2.16 23.18
CA THR A 467 2.56 -2.98 22.46
C THR A 467 3.22 -4.24 21.87
N LEU A 468 4.39 -4.11 21.23
CA LEU A 468 5.14 -5.23 20.68
C LEU A 468 5.47 -6.28 21.74
N ASP A 469 6.02 -5.86 22.88
CA ASP A 469 6.36 -6.73 24.01
C ASP A 469 5.11 -7.38 24.64
N GLU A 470 4.00 -6.66 24.78
CA GLU A 470 2.73 -7.22 25.24
C GLU A 470 2.24 -8.34 24.31
N ARG A 471 2.23 -8.10 23.00
CA ARG A 471 1.78 -9.08 22.01
C ARG A 471 2.73 -10.27 21.89
N LEU A 472 4.05 -10.07 22.02
CA LEU A 472 5.03 -11.17 22.12
C LEU A 472 4.80 -12.03 23.37
N ALA A 473 4.60 -11.39 24.53
CA ALA A 473 4.32 -12.07 25.79
C ALA A 473 2.95 -12.78 25.83
N ALA A 474 2.00 -12.38 24.97
CA ALA A 474 0.74 -13.08 24.76
C ALA A 474 0.91 -14.34 23.91
N ILE A 475 1.62 -14.26 22.78
CA ILE A 475 1.83 -15.39 21.85
C ILE A 475 2.84 -16.42 22.37
N ALA A 476 3.75 -16.03 23.27
CA ALA A 476 4.68 -16.95 23.92
C ALA A 476 4.02 -17.90 24.96
N ARG A 477 2.73 -17.71 25.29
CA ARG A 477 2.01 -18.58 26.24
C ARG A 477 1.49 -19.83 25.51
N PRO A 478 1.78 -21.05 26.01
CA PRO A 478 1.45 -22.32 25.35
C PRO A 478 -0.03 -22.70 25.45
#